data_AF-A0A2G6Q6A8-F1
#
_entry.id   AF-A0A2G6Q6A8-F1
#
_cell.length_a   1.000
_cell.length_b   1.000
_cell.length_c   1.000
_cell.angle_alpha   90.00
_cell.angle_beta   90.00
_cell.angle_gamma   90.00
#
_symmetry.space_group_name_H-M   'P 1'
#
loop_
_entity.id
_entity.type
_entity.pdbx_description
1 polymer ?
#
loop_
_entity_poly.entity_id
_entity_poly.type
_entity_poly.pdbx_seq_one_letter_code
_entity_poly.pdbx_strand_id
1 'polypeptide(L)'
;MIEQKNESQDHQIDDDDILNDNVFEKAWRITEFSKLVGRHHNTVYNWFNILEEKGLHETLRTQNTNEKLYNTLDLDIALFIKLKRDEKWSLDAIIDLLPHQFDLRPVSPENQSNEVSTELNLQATAEIIEKMVSKQLEERIKHIESRYEERVESILKQLPQPEDEETLKLRQRQDRLDNFIIEHRARQELRKQAENLWNSKPEEERTRKAGWFKKEEDLSKKQLFIEQYIQDNIIDYIKSLMNAVE
;
A
#
# COMPACT_ATOMS: atom_id res chain seq x y z
N MET A 1 39.40 -31.12 7.51
CA MET A 1 39.92 -29.95 8.25
C MET A 1 39.00 -28.79 7.93
N ILE A 2 38.14 -28.47 8.91
CA ILE A 2 37.23 -27.31 9.02
C ILE A 2 36.14 -27.18 7.94
N GLU A 3 34.97 -27.75 8.23
CA GLU A 3 33.66 -27.32 7.70
C GLU A 3 33.20 -26.07 8.45
N GLN A 4 32.83 -25.01 7.72
CA GLN A 4 32.10 -23.87 8.24
C GLN A 4 30.61 -24.12 8.02
N LYS A 5 29.83 -24.17 9.10
CA LYS A 5 28.37 -24.23 9.06
C LYS A 5 27.84 -22.95 9.72
N ASN A 6 27.25 -22.09 8.90
CA ASN A 6 26.45 -20.95 9.34
C ASN A 6 25.11 -21.48 9.85
N GLU A 7 24.81 -21.28 11.14
CA GLU A 7 23.49 -21.50 11.72
C GLU A 7 22.83 -20.15 11.98
N SER A 8 21.88 -19.83 11.11
CA SER A 8 20.85 -18.82 11.33
C SER A 8 19.86 -19.40 12.35
N GLN A 9 19.80 -18.82 13.55
CA GLN A 9 18.74 -19.13 14.51
C GLN A 9 17.47 -18.34 14.14
N ASP A 10 16.55 -19.08 13.54
CA ASP A 10 15.14 -18.76 13.43
C ASP A 10 14.54 -18.88 14.86
N HIS A 11 14.25 -17.75 15.50
CA HIS A 11 13.45 -17.73 16.73
C HIS A 11 12.00 -17.49 16.32
N GLN A 12 11.29 -18.60 16.20
CA GLN A 12 9.84 -18.66 16.23
C GLN A 12 9.34 -17.95 17.48
N ILE A 13 8.65 -16.83 17.27
CA ILE A 13 7.84 -16.18 18.30
C ILE A 13 6.57 -17.01 18.39
N ASP A 14 6.42 -17.74 19.49
CA ASP A 14 5.20 -18.46 19.82
C ASP A 14 4.06 -17.43 20.01
N ASP A 15 3.09 -17.45 19.08
CA ASP A 15 1.90 -16.60 19.04
C ASP A 15 0.89 -16.86 20.19
N ASP A 16 1.29 -17.60 21.23
CA ASP A 16 0.47 -17.94 22.40
C ASP A 16 0.81 -17.11 23.67
N ASP A 17 1.78 -16.19 23.61
CA ASP A 17 2.13 -15.28 24.72
C ASP A 17 1.37 -13.93 24.68
N ILE A 18 0.40 -13.79 23.78
CA ILE A 18 -0.38 -12.56 23.56
C ILE A 18 -1.65 -12.48 24.43
N LEU A 19 -1.99 -13.51 25.20
CA LEU A 19 -3.24 -13.53 25.98
C LEU A 19 -3.10 -14.15 27.36
N ASN A 20 -2.19 -13.64 28.21
CA ASN A 20 -2.38 -13.76 29.66
C ASN A 20 -1.53 -12.76 30.45
N ASP A 21 -2.06 -11.55 30.61
CA ASP A 21 -1.87 -10.84 31.88
C ASP A 21 -3.13 -10.05 32.22
N ASN A 22 -3.93 -10.69 33.07
CA ASN A 22 -5.16 -10.20 33.64
C ASN A 22 -4.81 -9.13 34.70
N VAL A 23 -4.36 -7.95 34.30
CA VAL A 23 -4.05 -6.85 35.22
C VAL A 23 -5.26 -5.92 35.31
N PHE A 24 -6.34 -6.38 35.93
CA PHE A 24 -7.26 -5.42 36.55
C PHE A 24 -6.46 -4.68 37.62
N GLU A 25 -6.04 -3.44 37.34
CA GLU A 25 -5.44 -2.58 38.36
C GLU A 25 -6.36 -2.56 39.58
N LYS A 26 -5.79 -2.85 40.75
CA LYS A 26 -6.53 -2.88 42.01
C LYS A 26 -7.13 -1.50 42.25
N ALA A 27 -8.46 -1.42 42.13
CA ALA A 27 -9.21 -0.19 42.33
C ALA A 27 -9.95 -0.22 43.66
N TRP A 28 -9.89 0.88 44.40
CA TRP A 28 -10.54 1.06 45.69
C TRP A 28 -11.64 2.12 45.60
N ARG A 29 -12.71 1.92 46.37
CA ARG A 29 -13.67 2.99 46.68
C ARG A 29 -13.10 3.90 47.76
N ILE A 30 -13.55 5.15 47.82
CA ILE A 30 -13.05 6.18 48.77
C ILE A 30 -13.00 5.72 50.24
N THR A 31 -13.95 4.90 50.68
CA THR A 31 -14.02 4.37 52.05
C THR A 31 -12.95 3.34 52.36
N GLU A 32 -12.52 2.54 51.38
CA GLU A 32 -11.41 1.59 51.53
C GLU A 32 -10.07 2.29 51.30
N PHE A 33 -10.02 3.14 50.28
CA PHE A 33 -8.86 3.93 49.92
C PHE A 33 -8.37 4.81 51.08
N SER A 34 -9.29 5.49 51.76
CA SER A 34 -8.97 6.33 52.91
C SER A 34 -8.38 5.58 54.10
N LYS A 35 -8.74 4.29 54.30
CA LYS A 35 -8.13 3.43 55.32
C LYS A 35 -6.67 3.12 55.00
N LEU A 36 -6.34 2.91 53.72
CA LEU A 36 -4.96 2.68 53.27
C LEU A 36 -4.09 3.93 53.47
N VAL A 37 -4.65 5.11 53.18
CA VAL A 37 -3.98 6.39 53.41
C VAL A 37 -3.88 6.69 54.92
N GLY A 38 -4.81 6.20 55.73
CA GLY A 38 -4.87 6.50 57.17
C GLY A 38 -5.36 7.91 57.47
N ARG A 39 -6.25 8.45 56.63
CA ARG A 39 -6.91 9.74 56.78
C ARG A 39 -8.42 9.60 56.57
N HIS A 40 -9.21 10.55 57.06
CA HIS A 40 -10.66 10.49 56.91
C HIS A 40 -11.04 10.59 55.42
N HIS A 41 -12.04 9.81 54.99
CA HIS A 41 -12.45 9.74 53.58
C HIS A 41 -12.78 11.10 52.97
N ASN A 42 -13.47 11.99 53.69
CA ASN A 42 -13.75 13.35 53.20
C ASN A 42 -12.49 14.17 52.96
N THR A 43 -11.44 13.99 53.77
CA THR A 43 -10.18 14.72 53.61
C THR A 43 -9.46 14.28 52.34
N VAL A 44 -9.37 12.96 52.14
CA VAL A 44 -8.75 12.39 50.94
C VAL A 44 -9.56 12.75 49.70
N TYR A 45 -10.89 12.65 49.77
CA TYR A 45 -11.79 13.07 48.70
C TYR A 45 -11.56 14.53 48.29
N ASN A 46 -11.46 15.43 49.27
CA ASN A 46 -11.20 16.85 49.01
C ASN A 46 -9.84 17.08 48.35
N TRP A 47 -8.79 16.31 48.68
CA TRP A 47 -7.50 16.45 47.99
C TRP A 47 -7.62 16.16 46.50
N PHE A 48 -8.28 15.06 46.12
CA PHE A 48 -8.45 14.70 44.71
C PHE A 48 -9.42 15.63 43.98
N ASN A 49 -10.44 16.19 44.65
CA ASN A 49 -11.27 17.22 44.04
C ASN A 49 -10.46 18.46 43.69
N ILE A 50 -9.56 18.90 44.57
CA ILE A 50 -8.70 20.07 44.29
C ILE A 50 -7.74 19.77 43.13
N LEU A 51 -7.22 18.53 43.03
CA LEU A 51 -6.40 18.12 41.90
C LEU A 51 -7.18 18.09 40.58
N GLU A 52 -8.43 17.65 40.59
CA GLU A 52 -9.33 17.68 39.44
C GLU A 52 -9.69 19.12 39.05
N GLU A 53 -10.05 19.97 40.00
CA GLU A 53 -10.40 21.39 39.79
C GLU A 53 -9.25 22.21 39.22
N LYS A 54 -8.01 21.92 39.65
CA LYS A 54 -6.79 22.53 39.10
C LYS A 54 -6.36 21.91 37.76
N GLY A 55 -7.10 20.92 37.24
CA GLY A 55 -6.80 20.28 35.96
C GLY A 55 -5.56 19.38 35.98
N LEU A 56 -5.08 18.97 37.16
CA LEU A 56 -3.80 18.29 37.32
C LEU A 56 -3.91 16.76 37.32
N HIS A 57 -4.92 16.21 37.99
CA HIS A 57 -5.10 14.76 38.08
C HIS A 57 -6.57 14.37 38.08
N GLU A 58 -6.98 13.50 37.16
CA GLU A 58 -8.34 12.94 37.12
C GLU A 58 -8.43 11.57 37.80
N THR A 59 -9.42 11.38 38.69
CA THR A 59 -9.71 10.06 39.27
C THR A 59 -10.59 9.22 38.34
N LEU A 60 -10.40 7.90 38.35
CA LEU A 60 -11.22 6.99 37.53
C LEU A 60 -12.66 6.99 38.04
N ARG A 61 -13.62 6.74 37.14
CA ARG A 61 -15.04 6.67 37.48
C ARG A 61 -15.68 5.43 36.88
N THR A 62 -16.61 4.81 37.60
CA THR A 62 -17.41 3.70 37.07
C THR A 62 -18.37 4.20 36.00
N GLN A 63 -18.49 3.50 34.87
CA GLN A 63 -19.38 3.90 33.76
C GLN A 63 -20.87 3.94 34.15
N ASN A 64 -21.31 3.09 35.08
CA ASN A 64 -22.73 2.94 35.42
C ASN A 64 -23.21 3.81 36.58
N THR A 65 -22.38 4.01 37.61
CA THR A 65 -22.76 4.72 38.85
C THR A 65 -22.00 6.04 39.04
N ASN A 66 -21.08 6.37 38.14
CA ASN A 66 -20.20 7.54 38.20
C ASN A 66 -19.42 7.71 39.53
N GLU A 67 -19.24 6.62 40.27
CA GLU A 67 -18.50 6.58 41.53
C GLU A 67 -16.99 6.67 41.26
N LYS A 68 -16.28 7.47 42.06
CA LYS A 68 -14.81 7.58 42.00
C LYS A 68 -14.13 6.28 42.44
N LEU A 69 -13.19 5.84 41.62
CA LEU A 69 -12.31 4.71 41.84
C LEU A 69 -10.87 5.20 41.88
N TYR A 70 -10.11 4.67 42.84
CA TYR A 70 -8.73 5.05 43.08
C TYR A 70 -7.83 3.85 42.81
N ASN A 71 -6.78 4.01 42.01
CA ASN A 71 -5.82 2.96 41.70
C ASN A 71 -4.54 3.09 42.56
N THR A 72 -3.49 2.35 42.18
CA THR A 72 -2.19 2.38 42.85
C THR A 72 -1.50 3.74 42.74
N LEU A 73 -1.57 4.40 41.58
CA LEU A 73 -1.03 5.76 41.38
C LEU A 73 -1.73 6.76 42.31
N ASP A 74 -3.05 6.68 42.43
CA ASP A 74 -3.81 7.50 43.36
C ASP A 74 -3.31 7.29 44.80
N LEU A 75 -3.04 6.04 45.18
CA LEU A 75 -2.54 5.72 46.53
C LEU A 75 -1.18 6.37 46.80
N ASP A 76 -0.25 6.31 45.85
CA ASP A 76 1.08 6.91 45.97
C ASP A 76 0.99 8.44 46.08
N ILE A 77 0.15 9.08 45.27
CA ILE A 77 -0.15 10.52 45.37
C ILE A 77 -0.71 10.86 46.74
N ALA A 78 -1.69 10.09 47.23
CA ALA A 78 -2.33 10.35 48.52
C ALA A 78 -1.37 10.19 49.71
N LEU A 79 -0.48 9.19 49.65
CA LEU A 79 0.57 8.98 50.66
C LEU A 79 1.61 10.11 50.63
N PHE A 80 1.97 10.60 49.44
CA PHE A 80 2.86 11.75 49.30
C PHE A 80 2.24 13.03 49.88
N ILE A 81 0.98 13.31 49.56
CA ILE A 81 0.25 14.45 50.13
C ILE A 81 0.21 14.34 51.65
N LYS A 82 -0.11 13.15 52.19
CA LYS A 82 -0.11 12.92 53.64
C LYS A 82 1.25 13.23 54.26
N LEU A 83 2.34 12.67 53.71
CA LEU A 83 3.69 12.87 54.22
C LEU A 83 4.04 14.36 54.29
N LYS A 84 3.80 15.10 53.20
CA LYS A 84 4.10 16.55 53.13
C LYS A 84 3.21 17.38 54.04
N ARG A 85 1.95 16.98 54.22
CA ARG A 85 1.03 17.61 55.18
C ARG A 85 1.48 17.37 56.63
N ASP A 86 2.04 16.21 56.94
CA ASP A 86 2.62 15.91 58.26
C ASP A 86 3.89 16.75 58.50
N GLU A 87 4.65 17.05 57.45
CA GLU A 87 5.75 18.02 57.42
C GLU A 87 5.28 19.49 57.47
N LYS A 88 3.98 19.75 57.62
CA LYS A 88 3.34 21.09 57.69
C LYS A 88 3.42 21.93 56.43
N TRP A 89 3.62 21.33 55.25
CA TRP A 89 3.54 22.06 53.98
C TRP A 89 2.11 22.53 53.69
N SER A 90 1.97 23.68 53.01
CA SER A 90 0.67 24.12 52.50
C SER A 90 0.20 23.19 51.40
N LEU A 91 -1.12 22.98 51.30
CA LEU A 91 -1.67 22.09 50.28
C LEU A 91 -1.35 22.59 48.87
N ASP A 92 -1.39 23.91 48.64
CA ASP A 92 -1.02 24.50 47.36
C ASP A 92 0.43 24.21 46.95
N ALA A 93 1.39 24.37 47.87
CA ALA A 93 2.80 24.07 47.56
C ALA A 93 3.03 22.58 47.27
N ILE A 94 2.25 21.69 47.90
CA ILE A 94 2.29 20.26 47.61
C ILE A 94 1.75 20.00 46.20
N ILE A 95 0.62 20.63 45.86
CA ILE A 95 -0.02 20.47 44.56
C ILE A 95 0.90 20.93 43.43
N ASP A 96 1.57 22.08 43.58
CA ASP A 96 2.51 22.61 42.59
C ASP A 96 3.73 21.68 42.40
N LEU A 97 4.07 20.87 43.42
CA LEU A 97 5.18 19.93 43.37
C LEU A 97 4.81 18.58 42.73
N LEU A 98 3.53 18.20 42.74
CA LEU A 98 3.07 16.88 42.26
C LEU A 98 3.46 16.57 40.80
N PRO A 99 3.34 17.50 39.82
CA PRO A 99 3.72 17.23 38.42
C PRO A 99 5.21 16.94 38.24
N HIS A 100 6.06 17.34 39.19
CA HIS A 100 7.49 17.06 39.17
C HIS A 100 7.88 15.74 39.83
N GLN A 101 6.93 15.05 40.46
CA GLN A 101 7.17 13.82 41.22
C GLN A 101 6.41 12.61 40.67
N PHE A 102 5.27 12.84 40.00
CA PHE A 102 4.40 11.79 39.49
C PHE A 102 3.94 12.10 38.07
N ASP A 103 3.75 11.05 37.27
CA ASP A 103 3.08 11.13 35.98
C ASP A 103 1.57 11.21 36.20
N LEU A 104 1.04 12.43 36.32
CA LEU A 104 -0.37 12.67 36.62
C LEU A 104 -1.26 12.38 35.40
N ARG A 105 -2.47 11.83 35.66
CA ARG A 105 -3.48 11.59 34.62
C ARG A 105 -4.11 12.92 34.19
N PRO A 106 -4.00 13.33 32.92
CA PRO A 106 -4.55 14.61 32.46
C PRO A 106 -6.08 14.63 32.60
N VAL A 107 -6.64 15.75 33.03
CA VAL A 107 -8.09 15.93 33.16
C VAL A 107 -8.73 16.16 31.80
N SER A 108 -9.69 15.32 31.43
CA SER A 108 -10.44 15.46 30.17
C SER A 108 -11.21 16.79 30.12
N PRO A 109 -11.22 17.52 28.99
CA PRO A 109 -11.89 18.82 28.88
C PRO A 109 -13.41 18.77 29.12
N GLU A 110 -14.03 17.59 29.07
CA GLU A 110 -15.46 17.39 29.36
C GLU A 110 -15.79 17.47 30.87
N ASN A 111 -14.80 17.29 31.76
CA ASN A 111 -15.00 17.23 33.21
C ASN A 111 -14.52 18.48 33.96
N GLN A 112 -14.09 19.53 33.24
CA GLN A 112 -13.68 20.80 33.85
C GLN A 112 -14.91 21.64 34.22
N SER A 113 -15.39 21.49 35.46
CA SER A 113 -16.46 22.30 36.03
C SER A 113 -15.96 23.67 36.52
N ASN A 114 -15.26 24.42 35.67
CA ASN A 114 -14.90 25.80 35.97
C ASN A 114 -15.21 26.69 34.77
N GLU A 115 -16.16 27.60 35.01
CA GLU A 115 -16.42 28.81 34.23
C GLU A 115 -15.12 29.63 34.12
N VAL A 116 -14.28 29.31 33.14
CA VAL A 116 -13.31 30.26 32.60
C VAL A 116 -13.90 30.72 31.27
N SER A 117 -14.67 31.80 31.33
CA SER A 117 -15.02 32.60 30.18
C SER A 117 -13.76 33.26 29.62
N THR A 118 -12.87 32.49 29.00
CA THR A 118 -12.28 32.99 27.77
C THR A 118 -13.42 32.96 26.77
N GLU A 119 -14.03 34.13 26.56
CA GLU A 119 -14.86 34.39 25.40
C GLU A 119 -13.92 34.30 24.18
N LEU A 120 -13.51 33.09 23.84
CA LEU A 120 -12.96 32.75 22.55
C LEU A 120 -14.08 33.12 21.60
N ASN A 121 -13.88 34.23 20.89
CA ASN A 121 -14.75 34.61 19.79
C ASN A 121 -14.63 33.50 18.75
N LEU A 122 -15.45 32.46 18.94
CA LEU A 122 -15.43 31.20 18.19
C LEU A 122 -15.52 31.48 16.68
N GLN A 123 -16.23 32.56 16.34
CA GLN A 123 -16.38 33.04 14.98
C GLN A 123 -15.08 33.63 14.42
N ALA A 124 -14.40 34.52 15.15
CA ALA A 124 -13.09 35.04 14.73
C ALA A 124 -12.02 33.95 14.67
N THR A 125 -12.03 32.98 15.59
CA THR A 125 -11.12 31.83 15.53
C THR A 125 -11.45 30.89 14.37
N ALA A 126 -12.73 30.66 14.08
CA ALA A 126 -13.16 29.85 12.94
C ALA A 126 -12.74 30.50 11.62
N GLU A 127 -12.88 31.81 11.47
CA GLU A 127 -12.45 32.54 10.27
C GLU A 127 -10.93 32.47 10.06
N ILE A 128 -10.13 32.51 11.14
CA ILE A 128 -8.67 32.36 11.06
C ILE A 128 -8.31 30.94 10.64
N ILE A 129 -8.95 29.93 11.25
CA ILE A 129 -8.75 28.52 10.91
C ILE A 129 -9.12 28.28 9.44
N GLU A 130 -10.27 28.79 8.99
CA GLU A 130 -10.73 28.65 7.61
C GLU A 130 -9.75 29.27 6.61
N LYS A 131 -9.20 30.46 6.92
CA LYS A 131 -8.16 31.10 6.10
C LYS A 131 -6.86 30.32 6.08
N MET A 132 -6.43 29.78 7.23
CA MET A 132 -5.22 28.95 7.31
C MET A 132 -5.38 27.66 6.53
N VAL A 133 -6.53 26.98 6.67
CA VAL A 133 -6.84 25.75 5.94
C VAL A 133 -6.91 26.02 4.45
N SER A 134 -7.60 27.10 4.03
CA SER A 134 -7.70 27.47 2.61
C SER A 134 -6.34 27.76 2.00
N LYS A 135 -5.48 28.53 2.70
CA LYS A 135 -4.12 28.81 2.27
C LYS A 135 -3.28 27.53 2.16
N GLN A 136 -3.37 26.65 3.16
CA GLN A 136 -2.64 25.39 3.15
C GLN A 136 -3.13 24.46 2.02
N LEU A 137 -4.44 24.48 1.74
CA LEU A 137 -5.02 23.72 0.63
C LEU A 137 -4.52 24.26 -0.71
N GLU A 138 -4.52 25.58 -0.91
CA GLU A 138 -3.99 26.22 -2.13
C GLU A 138 -2.52 25.89 -2.36
N GLU A 139 -1.69 25.94 -1.31
CA GLU A 139 -0.27 25.59 -1.39
C GLU A 139 -0.08 24.11 -1.75
N ARG A 140 -0.90 23.21 -1.17
CA ARG A 140 -0.85 21.78 -1.52
C ARG A 140 -1.32 21.52 -2.95
N ILE A 141 -2.38 22.18 -3.41
CA ILE A 141 -2.86 22.04 -4.79
C ILE A 141 -1.77 22.49 -5.77
N LYS A 142 -1.17 23.66 -5.55
CA LYS A 142 -0.05 24.15 -6.38
C LYS A 142 1.12 23.18 -6.38
N HIS A 143 1.47 22.62 -5.23
CA HIS A 143 2.54 21.62 -5.16
C HIS A 143 2.17 20.35 -5.94
N ILE A 144 0.94 19.87 -5.82
CA ILE A 144 0.45 18.71 -6.55
C ILE A 144 0.52 18.98 -8.06
N GLU A 145 -0.02 20.10 -8.54
CA GLU A 145 0.02 20.51 -9.95
C GLU A 145 1.45 20.53 -10.49
N SER A 146 2.37 21.18 -9.79
CA SER A 146 3.79 21.21 -10.16
C SER A 146 4.41 19.82 -10.26
N ARG A 147 4.13 18.90 -9.32
CA ARG A 147 4.63 17.51 -9.42
C ARG A 147 4.01 16.74 -10.58
N TYR A 148 2.74 17.00 -10.90
CA TYR A 148 2.10 16.40 -12.07
C TYR A 148 2.72 16.92 -13.37
N GLU A 149 2.97 18.22 -13.47
CA GLU A 149 3.63 18.84 -14.63
C GLU A 149 5.04 18.26 -14.85
N GLU A 150 5.86 18.19 -13.80
CA GLU A 150 7.20 17.58 -13.86
C GLU A 150 7.14 16.12 -14.29
N ARG A 151 6.18 15.35 -13.77
CA ARG A 151 6.01 13.94 -14.12
C ARG A 151 5.56 13.77 -15.56
N VAL A 152 4.63 14.59 -16.04
CA VAL A 152 4.17 14.59 -17.43
C VAL A 152 5.34 14.95 -18.35
N GLU A 153 6.10 16.00 -18.03
CA GLU A 153 7.26 16.39 -18.82
C GLU A 153 8.34 15.29 -18.85
N SER A 154 8.58 14.63 -17.72
CA SER A 154 9.48 13.47 -17.66
C SER A 154 9.00 12.32 -18.54
N ILE A 155 7.70 12.01 -18.53
CA ILE A 155 7.14 10.95 -19.39
C ILE A 155 7.29 11.33 -20.86
N LEU A 156 6.96 12.58 -21.22
CA LEU A 156 7.07 13.07 -22.60
C LEU A 156 8.53 13.01 -23.10
N LYS A 157 9.52 13.30 -22.25
CA LYS A 157 10.95 13.17 -22.60
C LYS A 157 11.42 11.72 -22.78
N GLN A 158 10.76 10.77 -22.13
CA GLN A 158 11.06 9.34 -22.26
C GLN A 158 10.36 8.69 -23.45
N LEU A 159 9.29 9.32 -23.97
CA LEU A 159 8.63 8.83 -25.16
C LEU A 159 9.55 8.99 -26.38
N PRO A 160 9.55 8.02 -27.31
CA PRO A 160 10.17 8.20 -28.61
C PRO A 160 9.60 9.47 -29.25
N GLN A 161 10.48 10.30 -29.82
CA GLN A 161 10.00 11.44 -30.59
C GLN A 161 9.13 10.93 -31.74
N PRO A 162 7.99 11.59 -32.02
CA PRO A 162 7.18 11.23 -33.17
C PRO A 162 8.05 11.31 -34.40
N GLU A 163 8.09 10.22 -35.16
CA GLU A 163 8.88 10.12 -36.38
C GLU A 163 8.37 11.15 -37.41
N ASP A 164 9.29 11.85 -38.08
CA ASP A 164 8.92 12.80 -39.12
C ASP A 164 8.09 12.10 -40.21
N GLU A 165 7.14 12.82 -40.79
CA GLU A 165 6.21 12.25 -41.77
C GLU A 165 6.94 11.62 -42.97
N GLU A 166 8.07 12.21 -43.38
CA GLU A 166 8.91 11.66 -44.44
C GLU A 166 9.60 10.35 -44.05
N THR A 167 10.16 10.28 -42.84
CA THR A 167 10.79 9.07 -42.32
C THR A 167 9.79 7.93 -42.14
N LEU A 168 8.58 8.23 -41.66
CA LEU A 168 7.49 7.26 -41.54
C LEU A 168 7.10 6.70 -42.92
N LYS A 169 6.94 7.57 -43.93
CA LYS A 169 6.64 7.16 -45.31
C LYS A 169 7.77 6.32 -45.91
N LEU A 170 9.03 6.64 -45.61
CA LEU A 170 10.17 5.88 -46.09
C LEU A 170 10.18 4.48 -45.47
N ARG A 171 9.99 4.35 -44.15
CA ARG A 171 9.88 3.05 -43.48
C ARG A 171 8.74 2.22 -44.04
N GLN A 172 7.54 2.78 -44.19
CA GLN A 172 6.40 2.06 -44.79
C GLN A 172 6.64 1.60 -46.24
N ARG A 173 7.46 2.31 -47.02
CA ARG A 173 7.88 1.83 -48.35
C ARG A 173 8.84 0.65 -48.21
N GLN A 174 9.81 0.76 -47.30
CA GLN A 174 10.77 -0.29 -47.03
C GLN A 174 10.08 -1.56 -46.52
N ASP A 175 9.20 -1.46 -45.54
CA ASP A 175 8.44 -2.58 -44.99
C ASP A 175 7.61 -3.30 -46.06
N ARG A 176 7.01 -2.55 -46.99
CA ARG A 176 6.27 -3.13 -48.12
C ARG A 176 7.18 -3.90 -49.07
N LEU A 177 8.37 -3.37 -49.37
CA LEU A 177 9.35 -4.05 -50.20
C LEU A 177 9.86 -5.32 -49.50
N ASP A 178 10.19 -5.23 -48.22
CA ASP A 178 10.70 -6.34 -47.43
C ASP A 178 9.64 -7.45 -47.31
N ASN A 179 8.39 -7.10 -47.00
CA ASN A 179 7.27 -8.05 -46.99
C ASN A 179 7.08 -8.75 -48.34
N PHE A 180 7.15 -8.00 -49.44
CA PHE A 180 7.06 -8.57 -50.78
C PHE A 180 8.21 -9.54 -51.06
N ILE A 181 9.44 -9.19 -50.70
CA ILE A 181 10.62 -10.04 -50.89
C ILE A 181 10.50 -11.32 -50.06
N ILE A 182 10.08 -11.21 -48.80
CA ILE A 182 9.88 -12.35 -47.89
C ILE A 182 8.81 -13.28 -48.44
N GLU A 183 7.64 -12.76 -48.82
CA GLU A 183 6.56 -13.55 -49.38
C GLU A 183 7.00 -14.25 -50.68
N HIS A 184 7.66 -13.52 -51.57
CA HIS A 184 8.13 -14.07 -52.84
C HIS A 184 9.09 -15.23 -52.62
N ARG A 185 10.09 -15.07 -51.75
CA ARG A 185 11.05 -16.13 -51.40
C ARG A 185 10.36 -17.33 -50.77
N ALA A 186 9.44 -17.09 -49.84
CA ALA A 186 8.65 -18.16 -49.20
C ALA A 186 7.88 -18.98 -50.23
N ARG A 187 7.19 -18.32 -51.17
CA ARG A 187 6.45 -18.99 -52.25
C ARG A 187 7.38 -19.81 -53.15
N GLN A 188 8.56 -19.28 -53.51
CA GLN A 188 9.51 -20.01 -54.36
C GLN A 188 10.02 -21.28 -53.68
N GLU A 189 10.40 -21.22 -52.41
CA GLU A 189 10.90 -22.39 -51.68
C GLU A 189 9.79 -23.43 -51.46
N LEU A 190 8.59 -23.01 -51.06
CA LEU A 190 7.45 -23.91 -50.92
C LEU A 190 7.04 -24.55 -52.25
N ARG A 191 7.12 -23.80 -53.36
CA ARG A 191 6.88 -24.35 -54.70
C ARG A 191 7.87 -25.46 -55.03
N LYS A 192 9.15 -25.24 -54.78
CA LYS A 192 10.20 -26.25 -55.00
C LYS A 192 9.97 -27.50 -54.14
N GLN A 193 9.58 -27.33 -52.87
CA GLN A 193 9.21 -28.45 -52.00
C GLN A 193 7.99 -29.21 -52.53
N ALA A 194 6.94 -28.49 -52.93
CA ALA A 194 5.73 -29.08 -53.51
C ALA A 194 6.02 -29.86 -54.80
N GLU A 195 6.88 -29.33 -55.67
CA GLU A 195 7.32 -30.02 -56.89
C GLU A 195 8.06 -31.33 -56.57
N ASN A 196 8.96 -31.31 -55.58
CA ASN A 196 9.66 -32.51 -55.12
C ASN A 196 8.69 -33.54 -54.54
N LEU A 197 7.75 -33.11 -53.69
CA LEU A 197 6.71 -33.97 -53.12
C LEU A 197 5.82 -34.56 -54.21
N TRP A 198 5.38 -33.75 -55.18
CA TRP A 198 4.61 -34.23 -56.33
C TRP A 198 5.39 -35.29 -57.12
N ASN A 199 6.67 -35.06 -57.39
CA ASN A 199 7.50 -35.99 -58.14
C ASN A 199 7.73 -37.32 -57.40
N SER A 200 7.64 -37.32 -56.07
CA SER A 200 7.74 -38.52 -55.24
C SER A 200 6.44 -39.36 -55.19
N LYS A 201 5.31 -38.83 -55.67
CA LYS A 201 4.03 -39.55 -55.67
C LYS A 201 4.00 -40.69 -56.70
N PRO A 202 3.18 -41.73 -56.45
CA PRO A 202 2.98 -42.83 -57.41
C PRO A 202 2.50 -42.33 -58.77
N GLU A 203 2.89 -43.03 -59.84
CA GLU A 203 2.52 -42.68 -61.22
C GLU A 203 0.99 -42.65 -61.43
N GLU A 204 0.23 -43.47 -60.69
CA GLU A 204 -1.23 -43.50 -60.74
C GLU A 204 -1.89 -42.19 -60.27
N GLU A 205 -1.29 -41.50 -59.29
CA GLU A 205 -1.78 -40.21 -58.82
C GLU A 205 -1.39 -39.06 -59.75
N ARG A 206 -0.22 -39.21 -60.39
CA ARG A 206 0.39 -38.18 -61.24
C ARG A 206 -0.11 -38.18 -62.68
N THR A 207 -0.62 -39.31 -63.17
CA THR A 207 -0.98 -39.46 -64.59
C THR A 207 -2.48 -39.46 -64.84
N ARG A 208 -2.88 -38.94 -66.00
CA ARG A 208 -4.22 -39.04 -66.58
C ARG A 208 -4.16 -39.94 -67.81
N LYS A 209 -5.23 -40.69 -68.07
CA LYS A 209 -5.38 -41.42 -69.35
C LYS A 209 -5.49 -40.41 -70.50
N ALA A 210 -4.51 -40.44 -71.40
CA ALA A 210 -4.46 -39.66 -72.62
C ALA A 210 -4.70 -40.59 -73.81
N GLY A 211 -5.98 -40.79 -74.17
CA GLY A 211 -6.38 -41.74 -75.23
C GLY A 211 -6.46 -43.20 -74.75
N TRP A 212 -6.44 -44.16 -75.69
CA TRP A 212 -6.70 -45.58 -75.39
C TRP A 212 -5.54 -46.33 -74.74
N PHE A 213 -4.29 -45.88 -74.89
CA PHE A 213 -3.12 -46.58 -74.32
C PHE A 213 -1.99 -45.66 -73.80
N LYS A 214 -2.11 -44.33 -73.89
CA LYS A 214 -1.08 -43.42 -73.36
C LYS A 214 -1.52 -42.85 -72.02
N LYS A 215 -0.57 -42.77 -71.10
CA LYS A 215 -0.69 -42.03 -69.85
C LYS A 215 0.16 -40.77 -69.99
N GLU A 216 -0.38 -39.63 -69.58
CA GLU A 216 0.31 -38.35 -69.59
C GLU A 216 0.23 -37.73 -68.20
N GLU A 217 1.24 -36.95 -67.80
CA GLU A 217 1.20 -36.27 -66.50
C GLU A 217 0.03 -35.27 -66.46
N ASP A 218 -0.74 -35.31 -65.37
CA ASP A 218 -1.86 -34.40 -65.15
C ASP A 218 -1.34 -33.05 -64.63
N LEU A 219 -0.98 -32.17 -65.57
CA LEU A 219 -0.46 -30.83 -65.27
C LEU A 219 -1.43 -29.98 -64.44
N SER A 220 -2.75 -30.16 -64.63
CA SER A 220 -3.77 -29.44 -63.87
C SER A 220 -3.78 -29.88 -62.41
N LYS A 221 -3.71 -31.20 -62.15
CA LYS A 221 -3.59 -31.70 -60.77
C LYS A 221 -2.27 -31.32 -60.11
N LYS A 222 -1.17 -31.35 -60.86
CA LYS A 222 0.15 -30.89 -60.36
C LYS A 222 0.08 -29.45 -59.89
N GLN A 223 -0.46 -28.56 -60.73
CA GLN A 223 -0.57 -27.15 -60.40
C GLN A 223 -1.50 -26.92 -59.20
N LEU A 224 -2.64 -27.63 -59.12
CA LEU A 224 -3.55 -27.53 -57.98
C LEU A 224 -2.92 -28.03 -56.67
N PHE A 225 -2.16 -29.13 -56.72
CA PHE A 225 -1.41 -29.63 -55.58
C PHE A 225 -0.36 -28.62 -55.09
N ILE A 226 0.40 -28.01 -56.01
CA ILE A 226 1.42 -27.02 -55.68
C ILE A 226 0.80 -25.79 -55.02
N GLU A 227 -0.26 -25.22 -55.59
CA GLU A 227 -0.92 -24.03 -55.03
C GLU A 227 -1.51 -24.32 -53.65
N GLN A 228 -2.17 -25.47 -53.48
CA GLN A 228 -2.71 -25.88 -52.18
C GLN A 228 -1.60 -26.05 -51.14
N TYR A 229 -0.50 -26.71 -51.50
CA TYR A 229 0.64 -26.87 -50.60
C TYR A 229 1.23 -25.53 -50.16
N ILE A 230 1.39 -24.58 -51.10
CA ILE A 230 1.88 -23.24 -50.76
C ILE A 230 0.89 -22.56 -49.80
N GLN A 231 -0.40 -22.57 -50.11
CA GLN A 231 -1.42 -21.91 -49.29
C GLN A 231 -1.48 -22.46 -47.87
N ASP A 232 -1.37 -23.78 -47.71
CA ASP A 232 -1.45 -24.43 -46.41
C ASP A 232 -0.21 -24.19 -45.53
N ASN A 233 0.96 -23.90 -46.14
CA ASN A 233 2.25 -23.84 -45.43
C ASN A 233 2.89 -22.43 -45.40
N ILE A 234 2.40 -21.46 -46.19
CA ILE A 234 3.07 -20.15 -46.35
C ILE A 234 3.17 -19.34 -45.05
N ILE A 235 2.12 -19.35 -44.22
CA ILE A 235 2.09 -18.59 -42.98
C ILE A 235 3.14 -19.13 -42.00
N ASP A 236 3.17 -20.45 -41.81
CA ASP A 236 4.09 -21.09 -40.86
C ASP A 236 5.54 -20.99 -41.36
N TYR A 237 5.76 -21.11 -42.67
CA TYR A 237 7.07 -20.89 -43.26
C TYR A 237 7.57 -19.46 -43.04
N ILE A 238 6.73 -18.44 -43.29
CA ILE A 238 7.10 -17.04 -43.05
C ILE A 238 7.39 -16.80 -41.56
N LYS A 239 6.55 -17.31 -40.64
CA LYS A 239 6.82 -17.23 -39.20
C LYS A 239 8.17 -17.86 -38.83
N SER A 240 8.50 -19.01 -39.40
CA SER A 240 9.78 -19.67 -39.16
C SER A 240 10.97 -18.83 -39.65
N LEU A 241 10.83 -18.15 -40.79
CA LEU A 241 11.85 -17.23 -41.29
C LEU A 241 12.05 -16.02 -40.38
N MET A 242 10.96 -15.46 -39.83
CA MET A 242 11.03 -14.32 -38.93
C MET A 242 11.69 -14.68 -37.59
N ASN A 243 11.35 -15.84 -37.03
CA ASN A 243 11.90 -16.31 -35.75
C ASN A 243 13.35 -16.79 -35.85
N ALA A 244 13.84 -17.13 -37.05
CA ALA A 244 15.22 -17.57 -37.26
C ALA A 244 16.22 -16.40 -37.40
N VAL A 245 15.73 -15.15 -37.40
CA VAL A 245 16.54 -13.93 -37.57
C VAL A 245 16.81 -13.22 -36.23
N GLU A 246 16.22 -13.69 -35.12
CA GLU A 246 16.56 -13.29 -33.74
C GLU A 246 17.73 -14.11 -33.17
#